data_AF-A0A821PS68-F1
#
_entry.id   AF-A0A821PS68-F1
#
_cell.length_a   1.000
_cell.length_b   1.000
_cell.length_c   1.000
_cell.angle_alpha   90.00
_cell.angle_beta   90.00
_cell.angle_gamma   90.00
#
_symmetry.space_group_name_H-M   'P 1'
#
loop_
_entity.id
_entity.type
_entity.pdbx_description
1 polymer ?
#
loop_
_entity_poly.entity_id
_entity_poly.type
_entity_poly.pdbx_seq_one_letter_code
_entity_poly.pdbx_strand_id
1 'polypeptide(L)'
;YIAPCNLYPTPNIRTDNISWLYEALADNWIRLGLPADTRDSILNGAFYTALVRPGLRLISLNMNYCSRENFWLLVNSTDPLGQLQWLIDWLQYAEDHEEKVHIIGHHPPRSCLAS
;
A
#
# COMPACT_ATOMS: atom_id res chain seq x y z
N TYR A 1 -13.28 -16.05 12.25
CA TYR A 1 -12.53 -16.15 10.99
C TYR A 1 -11.09 -16.50 11.32
N ILE A 2 -10.55 -17.55 10.71
CA ILE A 2 -9.12 -17.85 10.77
C ILE A 2 -8.50 -17.12 9.59
N ALA A 3 -7.67 -16.11 9.85
CA ALA A 3 -6.94 -15.39 8.83
C ALA A 3 -5.46 -15.76 8.99
N PRO A 4 -4.86 -16.53 8.06
CA PRO A 4 -3.44 -16.85 8.13
C PRO A 4 -2.61 -15.57 7.97
N CYS A 5 -1.57 -15.41 8.79
CA CYS A 5 -0.66 -14.27 8.66
C CYS A 5 -0.01 -14.24 7.26
N ASN A 6 0.29 -13.03 6.79
CA ASN A 6 1.06 -12.75 5.56
C ASN A 6 0.39 -13.09 4.21
N LEU A 7 -0.87 -13.54 4.18
CA LEU A 7 -1.58 -13.81 2.93
C LEU A 7 -2.24 -12.53 2.38
N TYR A 8 -1.57 -11.88 1.43
CA TYR A 8 -2.07 -10.71 0.72
C TYR A 8 -2.22 -11.01 -0.77
N PRO A 9 -3.37 -11.58 -1.19
CA PRO A 9 -3.61 -11.93 -2.60
C PRO A 9 -3.70 -10.68 -3.48
N THR A 10 -3.25 -10.81 -4.72
CA THR A 10 -3.49 -9.82 -5.78
C THR A 10 -4.77 -10.18 -6.56
N PRO A 11 -5.39 -9.24 -7.31
CA PRO A 11 -6.60 -9.50 -8.11
C PRO A 11 -6.51 -10.67 -9.09
N ASN A 12 -5.30 -11.11 -9.45
CA ASN A 12 -5.08 -12.27 -10.32
C ASN A 12 -5.39 -13.60 -9.58
N ILE A 13 -5.45 -13.59 -8.26
CA ILE A 13 -5.82 -14.73 -7.42
C ILE A 13 -7.34 -14.74 -7.25
N ARG A 14 -8.02 -15.73 -7.83
CA ARG A 14 -9.49 -15.83 -7.79
C ARG A 14 -10.04 -16.60 -6.59
N THR A 15 -9.19 -17.35 -5.90
CA THR A 15 -9.59 -18.23 -4.78
C THR A 15 -9.72 -17.51 -3.46
N ASP A 16 -9.09 -16.35 -3.31
CA ASP A 16 -8.99 -15.61 -2.05
C ASP A 16 -9.23 -14.12 -2.29
N ASN A 17 -9.98 -13.50 -1.36
CA ASN A 17 -10.37 -12.10 -1.47
C ASN A 17 -9.99 -11.34 -0.20
N ILE A 18 -9.19 -10.28 -0.36
CA ILE A 18 -8.72 -9.40 0.72
C ILE A 18 -9.60 -8.16 0.92
N SER A 19 -10.62 -7.93 0.08
CA SER A 19 -11.48 -6.75 0.13
C SER A 19 -12.12 -6.52 1.49
N TRP A 20 -12.50 -7.58 2.22
CA TRP A 20 -13.08 -7.46 3.57
C TRP A 20 -12.16 -6.69 4.53
N LEU A 21 -10.84 -6.88 4.40
CA LEU A 21 -9.85 -6.19 5.23
C LEU A 21 -9.70 -4.74 4.75
N TYR A 22 -9.55 -4.53 3.43
CA TYR A 22 -9.30 -3.19 2.89
C TYR A 22 -10.51 -2.25 3.04
N GLU A 23 -11.73 -2.77 2.95
CA GLU A 23 -12.96 -2.03 3.27
C GLU A 23 -12.98 -1.62 4.74
N ALA A 24 -12.68 -2.54 5.66
CA ALA A 24 -12.60 -2.24 7.08
C ALA A 24 -11.50 -1.20 7.39
N LEU A 25 -10.34 -1.31 6.75
CA LEU A 25 -9.26 -0.32 6.92
C LEU A 25 -9.68 1.05 6.40
N ALA A 26 -10.26 1.13 5.20
CA ALA A 26 -10.72 2.38 4.61
C ALA A 26 -11.75 3.07 5.52
N ASP A 27 -12.77 2.35 5.96
CA ASP A 27 -13.83 2.91 6.79
C ASP A 27 -13.30 3.39 8.16
N ASN A 28 -12.41 2.62 8.79
CA ASN A 28 -11.86 2.99 10.09
C ASN A 28 -10.83 4.12 9.99
N TRP A 29 -9.90 4.09 9.04
CA TRP A 29 -8.84 5.09 8.94
C TRP A 29 -9.36 6.46 8.49
N ILE A 30 -10.33 6.50 7.56
CA ILE A 30 -10.99 7.75 7.18
C ILE A 30 -11.75 8.33 8.36
N ARG A 31 -12.49 7.48 9.10
CA ARG A 31 -13.17 7.91 10.34
C ARG A 31 -12.21 8.47 11.39
N LEU A 32 -10.99 7.95 11.47
CA LEU A 32 -9.96 8.40 12.42
C LEU A 32 -9.19 9.64 11.96
N GLY A 33 -9.35 10.08 10.70
CA GLY A 33 -8.80 11.36 10.23
C GLY A 33 -8.01 11.30 8.92
N LEU A 34 -7.98 10.17 8.21
CA LEU A 34 -7.46 10.18 6.84
C LEU A 34 -8.42 10.94 5.90
N PRO A 35 -7.88 11.71 4.92
CA PRO A 35 -8.67 12.31 3.87
C PRO A 35 -9.53 11.29 3.10
N ALA A 36 -10.74 11.67 2.72
CA ALA A 36 -11.69 10.74 2.08
C ALA A 36 -11.24 10.26 0.68
N ASP A 37 -10.42 11.05 -0.01
CA ASP A 37 -9.80 10.73 -1.31
C ASP A 37 -8.76 9.59 -1.21
N THR A 38 -8.30 9.25 0.00
CA THR A 38 -7.44 8.07 0.20
C THR A 38 -8.16 6.74 -0.02
N ARG A 39 -9.51 6.72 0.00
CA ARG A 39 -10.32 5.49 -0.02
C ARG A 39 -9.96 4.56 -1.17
N ASP A 40 -9.86 5.09 -2.38
CA ASP A 40 -9.64 4.27 -3.58
C ASP A 40 -8.29 3.56 -3.53
N SER A 41 -7.23 4.26 -3.08
CA SER A 41 -5.90 3.67 -2.91
C SER A 41 -5.87 2.60 -1.81
N ILE A 42 -6.61 2.82 -0.71
CA ILE A 42 -6.74 1.84 0.38
C ILE A 42 -7.48 0.58 -0.11
N LEU A 43 -8.57 0.74 -0.86
CA LEU A 43 -9.32 -0.39 -1.41
C LEU A 43 -8.53 -1.15 -2.48
N ASN A 44 -7.68 -0.46 -3.24
CA ASN A 44 -6.84 -1.09 -4.24
C ASN A 44 -5.77 -1.98 -3.59
N GLY A 45 -5.04 -1.47 -2.59
CA GLY A 45 -3.88 -2.18 -2.06
C GLY A 45 -3.44 -1.82 -0.65
N ALA A 46 -4.27 -1.14 0.15
CA ALA A 46 -3.94 -0.66 1.49
C ALA A 46 -2.65 0.19 1.57
N PHE A 47 -2.29 0.84 0.48
CA PHE A 47 -1.32 1.93 0.44
C PHE A 47 -2.06 3.25 0.16
N TYR A 48 -1.54 4.36 0.65
CA TYR A 48 -2.18 5.67 0.50
C TYR A 48 -1.18 6.80 0.64
N THR A 49 -1.57 7.99 0.20
CA THR A 49 -0.84 9.23 0.47
C THR A 49 -1.76 10.25 1.12
N ALA A 50 -1.21 11.13 1.95
CA ALA A 50 -1.95 12.27 2.50
C ALA A 50 -1.02 13.47 2.68
N LEU A 51 -1.54 14.68 2.43
CA LEU A 51 -0.83 15.91 2.79
C LEU A 51 -0.96 16.12 4.31
N VAL A 52 0.16 16.07 5.03
CA VAL A 52 0.17 16.23 6.50
C VAL A 52 0.04 17.70 6.87
N ARG A 53 0.74 18.56 6.11
CA ARG A 53 0.70 20.02 6.18
C ARG A 53 1.29 20.56 4.86
N PRO A 54 1.10 21.85 4.53
CA PRO A 54 1.73 22.44 3.34
C PRO A 54 3.23 22.14 3.28
N GLY A 55 3.69 21.60 2.13
CA GLY A 55 5.08 21.20 1.91
C GLY A 55 5.51 19.88 2.56
N LEU A 56 4.60 19.09 3.16
CA LEU A 56 4.92 17.76 3.71
C LEU A 56 3.83 16.73 3.40
N ARG A 57 4.20 15.72 2.62
CA ARG A 57 3.37 14.56 2.25
C ARG A 57 3.81 13.30 2.99
N LEU A 58 2.84 12.50 3.42
CA LEU A 58 3.02 11.15 3.91
C LEU A 58 2.67 10.17 2.80
N ILE A 59 3.54 9.18 2.55
CA ILE A 59 3.25 8.02 1.71
C ILE A 59 3.35 6.76 2.58
N SER A 60 2.25 6.02 2.67
CA SER A 60 2.18 4.75 3.39
C SER A 60 2.18 3.59 2.41
N LEU A 61 3.21 2.73 2.48
CA LEU A 61 3.36 1.56 1.64
C LEU A 61 2.86 0.29 2.32
N ASN A 62 2.17 -0.56 1.56
CA ASN A 62 1.87 -1.93 1.95
C ASN A 62 3.06 -2.85 1.59
N MET A 63 3.92 -3.05 2.58
CA MET A 63 5.14 -3.86 2.43
C MET A 63 4.88 -5.37 2.32
N ASN A 64 3.64 -5.84 2.49
CA ASN A 64 3.32 -7.26 2.26
C ASN A 64 3.48 -7.66 0.79
N TYR A 65 3.40 -6.71 -0.13
CA TYR A 65 3.66 -6.92 -1.55
C TYR A 65 5.14 -7.02 -1.92
N CYS A 66 6.04 -6.83 -0.96
CA CYS A 66 7.46 -7.16 -1.13
C CYS A 66 7.89 -8.35 -0.25
N SER A 67 7.02 -8.82 0.65
CA SER A 67 7.39 -9.78 1.69
C SER A 67 7.62 -11.18 1.12
N ARG A 68 8.70 -11.83 1.58
CA ARG A 68 9.01 -13.23 1.24
C ARG A 68 7.99 -14.21 1.82
N GLU A 69 7.24 -13.78 2.83
CA GLU A 69 6.23 -14.60 3.52
C GLU A 69 4.86 -14.53 2.84
N ASN A 70 4.69 -13.66 1.84
CA ASN A 70 3.48 -13.60 1.04
C ASN A 70 3.55 -14.61 -0.12
N PHE A 71 3.04 -15.82 0.13
CA PHE A 71 3.08 -16.92 -0.84
C PHE A 71 2.38 -16.63 -2.18
N TRP A 72 1.47 -15.65 -2.23
CA TRP A 72 0.81 -15.24 -3.47
C TRP A 72 1.78 -14.62 -4.49
N LEU A 73 2.92 -14.10 -4.03
CA LEU A 73 3.94 -13.52 -4.92
C LEU A 73 4.70 -14.57 -5.73
N LEU A 74 4.56 -15.87 -5.40
CA LEU A 74 5.09 -16.96 -6.24
C LEU A 74 4.41 -17.04 -7.61
N VAL A 75 3.17 -16.54 -7.72
CA VAL A 75 2.45 -16.51 -9.00
C VAL A 75 3.00 -15.40 -9.89
N ASN A 76 3.13 -14.19 -9.33
CA ASN A 76 3.76 -13.04 -9.96
C ASN A 76 4.22 -12.05 -8.90
N SER A 77 5.52 -11.77 -8.86
CA SER A 77 6.15 -10.82 -7.94
C SER A 77 6.52 -9.49 -8.59
N THR A 78 6.19 -9.29 -9.86
CA THR A 78 6.49 -8.05 -10.60
C THR A 78 5.54 -6.96 -10.15
N ASP A 79 6.06 -5.97 -9.41
CA ASP A 79 5.35 -4.81 -8.84
C ASP A 79 3.87 -5.07 -8.53
N PRO A 80 3.56 -5.85 -7.48
CA PRO A 80 2.18 -6.23 -7.20
C PRO A 80 1.31 -4.99 -6.99
N LEU A 81 0.21 -4.91 -7.75
CA LEU A 81 -0.71 -3.77 -7.82
C LEU A 81 -0.12 -2.46 -8.36
N GLY A 82 1.07 -2.50 -8.97
CA GLY A 82 1.72 -1.29 -9.47
C GLY A 82 2.15 -0.32 -8.36
N GLN A 83 2.39 -0.82 -7.14
CA GLN A 83 2.66 0.03 -5.97
C GLN A 83 3.97 0.81 -6.11
N LEU A 84 5.01 0.23 -6.72
CA LEU A 84 6.27 0.92 -6.97
C LEU A 84 6.12 1.97 -8.07
N GLN A 85 5.39 1.67 -9.14
CA GLN A 85 5.04 2.68 -10.14
C GLN A 85 4.24 3.83 -9.51
N TRP A 86 3.22 3.50 -8.71
CA TRP A 86 2.42 4.47 -7.96
C TRP A 86 3.27 5.33 -7.01
N LEU A 87 4.26 4.73 -6.33
CA LEU A 87 5.20 5.46 -5.49
C LEU A 87 6.05 6.43 -6.32
N ILE A 88 6.57 6.00 -7.47
CA ILE A 88 7.35 6.87 -8.38
C ILE A 88 6.51 8.08 -8.80
N ASP A 89 5.25 7.85 -9.20
CA ASP A 89 4.35 8.92 -9.64
C ASP A 89 4.11 9.96 -8.53
N TRP A 90 3.92 9.52 -7.28
CA TRP A 90 3.73 10.43 -6.14
C TRP A 90 5.01 11.13 -5.69
N LEU A 91 6.17 10.49 -5.84
CA LEU A 91 7.45 11.16 -5.59
C LEU A 91 7.70 12.26 -6.61
N GLN A 92 7.38 12.02 -7.89
CA GLN A 92 7.48 13.06 -8.93
C GLN A 92 6.48 14.19 -8.66
N TYR A 93 5.23 13.86 -8.33
CA TYR A 93 4.23 14.87 -7.96
C TYR A 93 4.73 15.76 -6.81
N ALA A 94 5.30 15.15 -5.76
CA ALA A 94 5.84 15.89 -4.62
C ALA A 94 7.02 16.78 -5.00
N GLU A 95 7.90 16.30 -5.89
CA GLU A 95 9.02 17.10 -6.43
C GLU A 95 8.51 18.34 -7.17
N ASP A 96 7.53 18.17 -8.06
CA ASP A 96 6.94 19.25 -8.86
C ASP A 96 6.20 20.30 -8.00
N HIS A 97 5.74 19.92 -6.80
CA HIS A 97 4.98 20.77 -5.87
C HIS A 97 5.80 21.22 -4.65
N GLU A 98 7.12 21.04 -4.68
CA GLU A 98 8.05 21.41 -3.59
C GLU A 98 7.71 20.78 -2.22
N GLU A 99 7.12 19.59 -2.23
CA GLU A 99 6.76 18.85 -1.03
C GLU A 99 7.90 17.93 -0.57
N LYS A 100 8.15 17.88 0.74
CA LYS A 100 8.97 16.83 1.35
C LYS A 100 8.10 15.60 1.60
N VAL A 101 8.70 14.42 1.53
CA VAL A 101 7.99 13.16 1.68
C VAL A 101 8.51 12.37 2.87
N HIS A 102 7.60 11.93 3.73
CA HIS A 102 7.84 10.85 4.69
C HIS A 102 7.24 9.56 4.15
N ILE A 103 8.06 8.52 4.04
CA ILE A 103 7.61 7.18 3.66
C ILE A 103 7.51 6.34 4.92
N ILE A 104 6.36 5.72 5.14
CA ILE A 104 6.15 4.73 6.21
C ILE A 104 5.81 3.37 5.62
N GLY A 105 6.24 2.32 6.29
CA GLY A 105 5.99 0.94 5.91
C GLY A 105 6.26 0.01 7.07
N HIS A 106 5.65 -1.18 7.04
CA HIS A 106 5.78 -2.14 8.13
C HIS A 106 7.11 -2.91 8.08
N HIS A 107 7.40 -3.59 6.97
CA HIS A 107 8.66 -4.33 6.80
C HIS A 107 9.76 -3.42 6.24
N PRO A 108 11.00 -3.50 6.75
CA PRO A 108 12.08 -2.71 6.19
C PRO A 108 12.44 -3.21 4.79
N PRO A 109 12.80 -2.32 3.83
CA PRO A 109 13.08 -2.69 2.44
C PRO A 109 14.14 -3.80 2.28
N ARG A 110 15.12 -3.86 3.18
CA ARG A 110 16.15 -4.92 3.19
C ARG A 110 15.58 -6.34 3.32
N SER A 111 14.38 -6.48 3.90
CA SER A 111 13.73 -7.78 4.10
C SER A 111 12.83 -8.20 2.94
N CYS A 112 12.67 -7.34 1.93
CA CYS A 112 11.88 -7.65 0.75
C CYS A 112 12.53 -8.73 -0.14
N LEU A 113 11.76 -9.20 -1.13
CA LEU A 113 12.27 -9.98 -2.25
C LEU A 113 13.43 -9.22 -2.94
N ALA A 114 14.48 -9.95 -3.29
CA ALA A 114 15.57 -9.39 -4.08
C ALA A 114 15.10 -9.25 -5.53
N SER A 115 15.50 -8.13 -6.15
CA SER A 115 15.39 -7.86 -7.59
C SER A 115 16.43 -8.62 -8.38
#